data_AF-A0A354PAY5-F1
#
_entry.id   AF-A0A354PAY5-F1
#
_cell.length_a   1.000
_cell.length_b   1.000
_cell.length_c   1.000
_cell.angle_alpha   90.00
_cell.angle_beta   90.00
_cell.angle_gamma   90.00
#
_symmetry.space_group_name_H-M   'P 1'
#
loop_
_entity.id
_entity.type
_entity.pdbx_description
1 polymer ?
#
loop_
_entity_poly.entity_id
_entity_poly.type
_entity_poly.pdbx_seq_one_letter_code
_entity_poly.pdbx_strand_id
1 'polypeptide(L)'
;MQTASRFLVIAAISLPALLTCSVTLGQEPADNPDAKTPSIAFLKPLVNVELSFAKIACELTDDQMKPIVAEAKKAHQAMADIVIRQDAAGDDFFTKNNVIFTGPNDQLMVVNPFKRIRDDVAKLLKPLVTEDQYTKFTEESRLREEYEREAAVHFLLNLLDLKLVLSTEQRKRLHEKLMAQWQDLDLHILDSSIMDQNDFPPAPDHLIIPELNDSQQKLLVAQTRDSTHVYIGEDELLNSVEGWLDQ
;
A
#
# COMPACT_ATOMS: atom_id res chain seq x y z
N MET A 1 55.91 8.39 -41.97
CA MET A 1 54.45 8.28 -41.68
C MET A 1 54.32 7.74 -40.26
N GLN A 2 54.62 8.58 -39.27
CA GLN A 2 53.69 9.39 -38.47
C GLN A 2 52.91 8.53 -37.45
N THR A 3 53.58 8.35 -36.32
CA THR A 3 53.12 7.85 -35.03
C THR A 3 52.13 8.85 -34.40
N ALA A 4 50.94 8.39 -34.03
CA ALA A 4 49.96 9.21 -33.32
C ALA A 4 49.93 8.84 -31.83
N SER A 5 50.50 9.73 -31.02
CA SER A 5 50.45 9.77 -29.56
C SER A 5 49.00 9.78 -29.05
N ARG A 6 48.68 8.87 -28.13
CA ARG A 6 47.50 8.97 -27.28
C ARG A 6 47.87 9.78 -26.04
N PHE A 7 47.30 10.98 -25.94
CA PHE A 7 47.35 11.82 -24.75
C PHE A 7 46.47 11.22 -23.65
N LEU A 8 47.09 10.99 -22.49
CA LEU A 8 46.42 10.64 -21.24
C LEU A 8 45.95 11.94 -20.58
N VAL A 9 44.64 12.19 -20.55
CA VAL A 9 44.04 13.31 -19.82
C VAL A 9 43.67 12.83 -18.43
N ILE A 10 44.43 13.27 -17.42
CA ILE A 10 44.13 13.07 -16.00
C ILE A 10 43.14 14.16 -15.59
N ALA A 11 41.87 13.79 -15.44
CA ALA A 11 40.85 14.67 -14.87
C ALA A 11 41.01 14.73 -13.35
N ALA A 12 41.35 15.91 -12.83
CA ALA A 12 41.38 16.19 -11.40
C ALA A 12 39.93 16.30 -10.88
N ILE A 13 39.49 15.31 -10.11
CA ILE A 13 38.19 15.33 -9.42
C ILE A 13 38.40 16.12 -8.11
N SER A 14 37.89 17.35 -8.09
CA SER A 14 37.79 18.18 -6.89
C SER A 14 36.69 17.62 -5.98
N LEU A 15 37.05 17.13 -4.80
CA LEU A 15 36.10 16.76 -3.76
C LEU A 15 35.33 18.00 -3.27
N PRO A 16 33.99 17.99 -3.21
CA PRO A 16 33.24 18.99 -2.47
C PRO A 16 33.30 18.73 -0.97
N ALA A 17 33.39 19.84 -0.22
CA ALA A 17 33.43 19.88 1.23
C ALA A 17 32.22 19.15 1.85
N LEU A 18 32.51 18.32 2.87
CA LEU A 18 31.54 17.66 3.73
C LEU A 18 30.67 18.72 4.42
N LEU A 19 29.42 18.85 3.97
CA LEU A 19 28.36 19.56 4.67
C LEU A 19 27.96 18.69 5.88
N THR A 20 28.32 19.12 7.08
CA THR A 20 27.84 18.49 8.31
C THR A 20 26.37 18.86 8.50
N CYS A 21 25.46 17.97 8.09
CA CYS A 21 24.07 18.01 8.54
C CYS A 21 24.05 17.73 10.05
N SER A 22 23.89 18.76 10.86
CA SER A 22 23.42 18.62 12.23
C SER A 22 21.96 18.16 12.18
N VAL A 23 21.73 16.85 12.27
CA VAL A 23 20.41 16.29 12.55
C VAL A 23 20.01 16.78 13.93
N THR A 24 19.06 17.71 13.99
CA THR A 24 18.36 18.04 15.22
C THR A 24 17.52 16.82 15.57
N LEU A 25 18.04 15.97 16.46
CA LEU A 25 17.27 14.92 17.11
C LEU A 25 16.06 15.59 17.77
N GLY A 26 14.88 15.39 17.18
CA GLY A 26 13.61 15.74 17.81
C GLY A 26 13.57 15.12 19.19
N GLN A 27 13.13 15.89 20.18
CA GLN A 27 12.92 15.40 21.54
C GLN A 27 12.14 14.09 21.48
N GLU A 28 12.73 13.01 22.00
CA GLU A 28 12.00 11.77 22.28
C GLU A 28 10.75 12.14 23.10
N PRO A 29 9.54 11.80 22.63
CA PRO A 29 8.35 12.03 23.41
C PRO A 29 8.52 11.31 24.75
N ALA A 30 8.25 12.02 25.85
CA ALA A 30 8.38 11.47 27.19
C ALA A 30 7.63 10.13 27.28
N ASP A 31 8.38 9.06 27.52
CA ASP A 31 7.87 7.70 27.68
C ASP A 31 6.85 7.69 28.82
N ASN A 32 5.56 7.62 28.49
CA ASN A 32 4.52 7.30 29.46
C ASN A 32 4.56 5.78 29.67
N PRO A 33 5.06 5.28 30.81
CA PRO A 33 5.24 3.84 31.04
C PRO A 33 3.91 3.06 31.10
N ASP A 34 2.77 3.76 31.18
CA ASP A 34 1.42 3.16 31.21
C ASP A 34 0.76 3.11 29.81
N ALA A 35 1.42 3.61 28.76
CA ALA A 35 0.88 3.56 27.40
C ALA A 35 0.90 2.12 26.87
N LYS A 36 -0.26 1.44 26.97
CA LYS A 36 -0.46 0.09 26.42
C LYS A 36 -0.08 0.07 24.95
N THR A 37 0.91 -0.75 24.58
CA THR A 37 1.29 -0.98 23.18
C THR A 37 0.05 -1.32 22.36
N PRO A 38 -0.16 -0.67 21.19
CA PRO A 38 -1.29 -0.99 20.34
C PRO A 38 -1.31 -2.49 20.03
N SER A 39 -2.47 -3.12 20.18
CA SER A 39 -2.61 -4.53 19.81
C SER A 39 -2.49 -4.65 18.30
N ILE A 40 -1.59 -5.48 17.81
CA ILE A 40 -1.44 -5.78 16.38
C ILE A 40 -2.05 -7.12 16.00
N ALA A 41 -2.70 -7.81 16.94
CA ALA A 41 -3.18 -9.18 16.76
C ALA A 41 -4.15 -9.31 15.57
N PHE A 42 -4.91 -8.27 15.27
CA PHE A 42 -5.85 -8.24 14.14
C PHE A 42 -5.17 -8.27 12.76
N LEU A 43 -3.87 -7.95 12.67
CA LEU A 43 -3.11 -8.05 11.41
C LEU A 43 -2.62 -9.48 11.13
N LYS A 44 -2.67 -10.38 12.13
CA LYS A 44 -2.17 -11.75 12.01
C LYS A 44 -2.83 -12.54 10.86
N PRO A 45 -4.15 -12.49 10.65
CA PRO A 45 -4.76 -13.18 9.51
C PRO A 45 -4.23 -12.69 8.17
N LEU A 46 -3.97 -11.38 8.03
CA LEU A 46 -3.40 -10.81 6.80
C LEU A 46 -1.99 -11.34 6.54
N VAL A 47 -1.15 -11.44 7.57
CA VAL A 47 0.19 -12.06 7.44
C VAL A 47 0.07 -13.54 7.07
N ASN A 48 -0.86 -14.28 7.67
CA ASN A 48 -1.06 -15.70 7.38
C ASN A 48 -1.51 -15.94 5.92
N VAL A 49 -2.37 -15.07 5.38
CA VAL A 49 -2.79 -15.14 3.96
C VAL A 49 -1.58 -14.94 3.05
N GLU A 50 -0.74 -13.95 3.34
CA GLU A 50 0.43 -13.65 2.51
C GLU A 50 1.50 -14.75 2.59
N LEU A 51 1.72 -15.34 3.77
CA LEU A 51 2.60 -16.51 3.93
C LEU A 51 2.06 -17.74 3.18
N SER A 52 0.73 -17.93 3.15
CA SER A 52 0.10 -19.00 2.37
C SER A 52 0.28 -18.77 0.87
N PHE A 53 0.13 -17.52 0.41
CA PHE A 53 0.42 -17.14 -0.97
C PHE A 53 1.88 -17.43 -1.32
N ALA A 54 2.83 -17.02 -0.48
CA ALA A 54 4.25 -17.31 -0.67
C ALA A 54 4.54 -18.81 -0.76
N LYS A 55 3.94 -19.63 0.12
CA LYS A 55 4.08 -21.09 0.08
C LYS A 55 3.61 -21.67 -1.26
N ILE A 56 2.49 -21.21 -1.77
CA ILE A 56 1.91 -21.68 -3.04
C ILE A 56 2.77 -21.21 -4.23
N ALA A 57 3.10 -19.93 -4.32
CA ALA A 57 3.83 -19.34 -5.44
C ALA A 57 5.26 -19.88 -5.58
N CYS A 58 5.95 -20.11 -4.44
CA CYS A 58 7.31 -20.63 -4.40
C CYS A 58 7.39 -22.16 -4.29
N GLU A 59 6.27 -22.86 -4.14
CA GLU A 59 6.21 -24.29 -3.84
C GLU A 59 7.06 -24.67 -2.61
N LEU A 60 6.96 -23.88 -1.52
CA LEU A 60 7.82 -24.05 -0.33
C LEU A 60 7.45 -25.31 0.45
N THR A 61 8.48 -26.02 0.89
CA THR A 61 8.31 -27.16 1.81
C THR A 61 8.05 -26.68 3.24
N ASP A 62 7.48 -27.54 4.08
CA ASP A 62 7.22 -27.21 5.48
C ASP A 62 8.52 -26.90 6.25
N ASP A 63 9.63 -27.52 5.87
CA ASP A 63 10.95 -27.23 6.45
C ASP A 63 11.48 -25.84 6.05
N GLN A 64 11.21 -25.40 4.82
CA GLN A 64 11.52 -24.01 4.40
C GLN A 64 10.58 -23.00 5.07
N MET A 65 9.34 -23.38 5.37
CA MET A 65 8.38 -22.49 6.03
C MET A 65 8.79 -22.17 7.48
N LYS A 66 9.40 -23.09 8.21
CA LYS A 66 9.82 -22.86 9.62
C LYS A 66 10.67 -21.59 9.81
N PRO A 67 11.81 -21.39 9.12
CA PRO A 67 12.59 -20.16 9.25
C PRO A 67 11.84 -18.92 8.74
N ILE A 68 11.01 -19.05 7.69
CA ILE A 68 10.19 -17.95 7.15
C ILE A 68 9.17 -17.47 8.19
N VAL A 69 8.45 -18.39 8.83
CA VAL A 69 7.48 -18.08 9.89
C VAL A 69 8.15 -17.44 11.10
N ALA A 70 9.34 -17.91 11.48
CA ALA A 70 10.10 -17.31 12.58
C ALA A 70 10.45 -15.84 12.32
N GLU A 71 10.90 -15.52 11.10
CA GLU A 71 11.17 -14.13 10.71
C GLU A 71 9.86 -13.32 10.54
N ALA A 72 8.78 -13.94 10.05
CA ALA A 72 7.49 -13.27 9.88
C ALA A 72 6.85 -12.89 11.22
N LYS A 73 7.05 -13.69 12.28
CA LYS A 73 6.65 -13.33 13.65
C LYS A 73 7.34 -12.06 14.13
N LYS A 74 8.64 -11.89 13.82
CA LYS A 74 9.38 -10.66 14.16
C LYS A 74 8.89 -9.46 13.35
N ALA A 75 8.67 -9.66 12.04
CA ALA A 75 8.13 -8.62 11.17
C ALA A 75 6.72 -8.17 11.62
N HIS A 76 5.87 -9.12 12.00
CA HIS A 76 4.55 -8.83 12.56
C HIS A 76 4.65 -7.98 13.83
N GLN A 77 5.51 -8.34 14.78
CA GLN A 77 5.75 -7.54 15.99
C GLN A 77 6.19 -6.10 15.67
N ALA A 78 6.98 -5.91 14.62
CA ALA A 78 7.43 -4.60 14.18
C ALA A 78 6.31 -3.74 13.57
N MET A 79 5.16 -4.32 13.16
CA MET A 79 4.01 -3.59 12.59
C MET A 79 3.24 -2.75 13.62
N ALA A 80 3.65 -2.75 14.90
CA ALA A 80 3.10 -1.81 15.87
C ALA A 80 3.38 -0.34 15.47
N ASP A 81 4.37 -0.11 14.59
CA ASP A 81 4.74 1.20 14.06
C ASP A 81 3.66 1.85 13.18
N ILE A 82 2.84 1.05 12.47
CA ILE A 82 1.80 1.58 11.59
C ILE A 82 0.48 1.88 12.32
N VAL A 83 0.32 1.39 13.55
CA VAL A 83 -0.88 1.62 14.36
C VAL A 83 -0.70 2.89 15.18
N ILE A 84 -1.56 3.86 14.95
CA ILE A 84 -1.50 5.16 15.61
C ILE A 84 -2.28 5.09 16.91
N ARG A 85 -1.70 5.67 17.96
CA ARG A 85 -2.42 5.87 19.20
C ARG A 85 -3.46 6.96 18.99
N GLN A 86 -4.71 6.67 19.36
CA GLN A 86 -5.84 7.56 19.15
C GLN A 86 -5.66 8.94 19.82
N ASP A 87 -4.93 8.99 20.93
CA ASP A 87 -4.57 10.23 21.65
C ASP A 87 -3.49 11.07 20.94
N ALA A 88 -2.72 10.47 20.03
CA ALA A 88 -1.68 11.12 19.24
C ALA A 88 -2.19 11.61 17.87
N ALA A 89 -3.40 11.21 17.47
CA ALA A 89 -4.05 11.70 16.25
C ALA A 89 -4.62 13.11 16.50
N GLY A 90 -3.79 14.14 16.35
CA GLY A 90 -4.27 15.53 16.37
C GLY A 90 -5.16 15.86 15.16
N ASP A 91 -5.87 17.00 15.20
CA ASP A 91 -6.81 17.41 14.13
C ASP A 91 -6.17 17.45 12.73
N ASP A 92 -4.87 17.78 12.64
CA ASP A 92 -4.09 17.78 11.39
C ASP A 92 -3.93 16.38 10.75
N PHE A 93 -4.23 15.32 11.49
CA PHE A 93 -4.16 13.94 11.01
C PHE A 93 -5.20 13.66 9.92
N PHE A 94 -6.41 14.19 10.11
CA PHE A 94 -7.56 13.95 9.23
C PHE A 94 -7.62 14.91 8.03
N THR A 95 -6.84 15.99 8.04
CA THR A 95 -6.93 17.05 7.02
C THR A 95 -6.04 16.80 5.79
N LYS A 96 -5.14 15.82 5.83
CA LYS A 96 -4.13 15.60 4.78
C LYS A 96 -4.49 14.51 3.77
N ASN A 97 -5.71 14.42 3.25
CA ASN A 97 -6.10 13.47 2.17
C ASN A 97 -5.54 12.04 2.32
N ASN A 98 -5.27 11.60 3.55
CA ASN A 98 -4.66 10.31 3.80
C ASN A 98 -5.79 9.29 3.83
N VAL A 99 -5.61 8.17 3.16
CA VAL A 99 -6.48 7.01 3.34
C VAL A 99 -6.21 6.48 4.74
N ILE A 100 -7.20 6.60 5.62
CA ILE A 100 -7.10 6.09 6.99
C ILE A 100 -7.72 4.71 7.00
N PHE A 101 -6.94 3.75 7.46
CA PHE A 101 -7.41 2.39 7.68
C PHE A 101 -7.79 2.23 9.15
N THR A 102 -9.01 1.83 9.41
CA THR A 102 -9.55 1.60 10.74
C THR A 102 -9.67 0.10 10.97
N GLY A 103 -8.85 -0.43 11.86
CA GLY A 103 -8.95 -1.80 12.34
C GLY A 103 -9.96 -1.96 13.49
N PRO A 104 -10.05 -3.18 14.06
CA PRO A 104 -10.86 -3.48 15.24
C PRO A 104 -10.59 -2.52 16.40
N ASN A 105 -11.60 -2.25 17.23
CA ASN A 105 -11.51 -1.29 18.35
C ASN A 105 -11.01 0.11 17.94
N ASP A 106 -11.43 0.59 16.76
CA ASP A 106 -11.09 1.92 16.22
C ASP A 106 -9.58 2.18 16.08
N GLN A 107 -8.79 1.12 15.87
CA GLN A 107 -7.35 1.24 15.69
C GLN A 107 -7.01 1.86 14.34
N LEU A 108 -6.50 3.09 14.35
CA LEU A 108 -6.17 3.82 13.13
C LEU A 108 -4.78 3.43 12.61
N MET A 109 -4.64 3.33 11.29
CA MET A 109 -3.39 3.08 10.60
C MET A 109 -3.17 4.10 9.48
N VAL A 110 -1.92 4.57 9.37
CA VAL A 110 -1.47 5.55 8.36
C VAL A 110 -1.03 4.93 7.04
N VAL A 111 -0.76 3.63 7.07
CA VAL A 111 -0.19 2.90 5.95
C VAL A 111 -1.16 1.80 5.60
N ASN A 112 -1.34 1.56 4.29
CA ASN A 112 -2.08 0.40 3.82
C ASN A 112 -1.42 -0.88 4.38
N PRO A 113 -2.08 -1.61 5.30
CA PRO A 113 -1.47 -2.76 5.94
C PRO A 113 -1.28 -3.93 4.96
N PHE A 114 -2.14 -4.06 3.95
CA PHE A 114 -2.01 -5.10 2.92
C PHE A 114 -0.74 -4.90 2.11
N LYS A 115 -0.48 -3.66 1.65
CA LYS A 115 0.76 -3.34 0.92
C LYS A 115 1.99 -3.53 1.81
N ARG A 116 1.95 -3.03 3.05
CA ARG A 116 3.04 -3.18 4.03
C ARG A 116 3.40 -4.65 4.27
N ILE A 117 2.40 -5.51 4.48
CA ILE A 117 2.59 -6.94 4.73
C ILE A 117 3.21 -7.63 3.51
N ARG A 118 2.70 -7.36 2.31
CA ARG A 118 3.25 -7.91 1.05
C ARG A 118 4.72 -7.53 0.86
N ASP A 119 5.04 -6.25 1.04
CA ASP A 119 6.41 -5.75 0.90
C ASP A 119 7.36 -6.38 1.93
N ASP A 120 6.90 -6.56 3.16
CA ASP A 120 7.70 -7.18 4.22
C ASP A 120 7.92 -8.68 3.98
N VAL A 121 6.90 -9.42 3.52
CA VAL A 121 7.05 -10.82 3.11
C VAL A 121 8.01 -10.93 1.92
N ALA A 122 7.90 -10.06 0.91
CA ALA A 122 8.82 -10.05 -0.22
C ALA A 122 10.28 -9.83 0.21
N LYS A 123 10.54 -8.87 1.12
CA LYS A 123 11.89 -8.63 1.67
C LYS A 123 12.41 -9.82 2.45
N LEU A 124 11.54 -10.45 3.23
CA LEU A 124 11.86 -11.60 4.08
C LEU A 124 12.17 -12.86 3.27
N LEU A 125 11.44 -13.11 2.18
CA LEU A 125 11.65 -14.28 1.33
C LEU A 125 13.00 -14.23 0.61
N LYS A 126 13.41 -13.07 0.12
CA LYS A 126 14.60 -12.90 -0.73
C LYS A 126 15.87 -13.61 -0.22
N PRO A 127 16.26 -13.53 1.07
CA PRO A 127 17.42 -14.27 1.59
C PRO A 127 17.14 -15.73 2.00
N LEU A 128 15.87 -16.17 2.06
CA LEU A 128 15.47 -17.46 2.61
C LEU A 128 15.10 -18.51 1.55
N VAL A 129 14.87 -18.09 0.30
CA VAL A 129 14.47 -18.97 -0.80
C VAL A 129 15.51 -18.93 -1.93
N THR A 130 15.42 -19.86 -2.88
CA THR A 130 16.28 -19.82 -4.07
C THR A 130 15.92 -18.66 -4.99
N GLU A 131 16.84 -18.26 -5.87
CA GLU A 131 16.58 -17.20 -6.86
C GLU A 131 15.38 -17.52 -7.77
N ASP A 132 15.25 -18.78 -8.19
CA ASP A 132 14.11 -19.25 -8.98
C ASP A 132 12.78 -19.13 -8.22
N GLN A 133 12.76 -19.52 -6.94
CA GLN A 133 11.57 -19.38 -6.09
C GLN A 133 11.20 -17.91 -5.90
N TYR A 134 12.19 -17.06 -5.60
CA TYR A 134 11.95 -15.64 -5.45
C TYR A 134 11.42 -15.01 -6.74
N THR A 135 11.96 -15.39 -7.89
CA THR A 135 11.50 -14.93 -9.20
C THR A 135 10.04 -15.31 -9.45
N LYS A 136 9.64 -16.56 -9.16
CA LYS A 136 8.24 -16.99 -9.24
C LYS A 136 7.33 -16.15 -8.34
N PHE A 137 7.72 -15.95 -7.08
CA PHE A 137 6.96 -15.10 -6.16
C PHE A 137 6.80 -13.67 -6.67
N THR A 138 7.88 -13.05 -7.16
CA THR A 138 7.81 -11.68 -7.68
C THR A 138 6.90 -11.55 -8.89
N GLU A 139 6.88 -12.55 -9.78
CA GLU A 139 6.00 -12.53 -10.95
C GLU A 139 4.53 -12.73 -10.56
N GLU A 140 4.24 -13.72 -9.72
CA GLU A 140 2.86 -13.93 -9.21
C GLU A 140 2.36 -12.71 -8.42
N SER A 141 3.22 -12.10 -7.60
CA SER A 141 2.88 -10.88 -6.86
C SER A 141 2.59 -9.71 -7.80
N ARG A 142 3.38 -9.56 -8.87
CA ARG A 142 3.17 -8.51 -9.89
C ARG A 142 1.85 -8.72 -10.63
N LEU A 143 1.55 -9.95 -11.04
CA LEU A 143 0.29 -10.29 -11.72
C LEU A 143 -0.92 -10.03 -10.82
N ARG A 144 -0.81 -10.37 -9.53
CA ARG A 144 -1.85 -10.06 -8.53
C ARG A 144 -2.07 -8.55 -8.39
N GLU A 145 -1.00 -7.76 -8.25
CA GLU A 145 -1.11 -6.29 -8.12
C GLU A 145 -1.73 -5.67 -9.38
N GLU A 146 -1.34 -6.13 -10.56
CA GLU A 146 -1.91 -5.68 -11.83
C GLU A 146 -3.42 -5.98 -11.93
N TYR A 147 -3.82 -7.21 -11.56
CA TYR A 147 -5.22 -7.63 -11.55
C TYR A 147 -6.06 -6.84 -10.53
N GLU A 148 -5.57 -6.69 -9.30
CA GLU A 148 -6.27 -5.94 -8.24
C GLU A 148 -6.48 -4.48 -8.67
N ARG A 149 -5.47 -3.86 -9.30
CA ARG A 149 -5.58 -2.50 -9.82
C ARG A 149 -6.56 -2.39 -10.98
N GLU A 150 -6.53 -3.32 -11.93
CA GLU A 150 -7.50 -3.33 -13.04
C GLU A 150 -8.94 -3.48 -12.52
N ALA A 151 -9.16 -4.38 -11.55
CA ALA A 151 -10.44 -4.53 -10.88
C ALA A 151 -10.88 -3.23 -10.16
N ALA A 152 -9.95 -2.54 -9.49
CA ALA A 152 -10.21 -1.26 -8.85
C ALA A 152 -10.61 -0.17 -9.86
N VAL A 153 -9.89 -0.06 -10.99
CA VAL A 153 -10.27 0.86 -12.09
C VAL A 153 -11.65 0.54 -12.61
N HIS A 154 -11.97 -0.73 -12.86
CA HIS A 154 -13.30 -1.12 -13.33
C HIS A 154 -14.41 -0.76 -12.34
N PHE A 155 -14.18 -0.99 -11.05
CA PHE A 155 -15.13 -0.63 -10.00
C PHE A 155 -15.37 0.88 -9.95
N LEU A 156 -14.30 1.69 -9.97
CA LEU A 156 -14.41 3.15 -10.02
C LEU A 156 -15.19 3.63 -11.26
N LEU A 157 -14.90 3.07 -12.43
CA LEU A 157 -15.62 3.42 -13.65
C LEU A 157 -17.11 3.08 -13.56
N ASN A 158 -17.47 1.97 -12.90
CA ASN A 158 -18.87 1.65 -12.63
C ASN A 158 -19.51 2.69 -11.70
N LEU A 159 -18.83 3.12 -10.64
CA LEU A 159 -19.34 4.16 -9.74
C LEU A 159 -19.55 5.49 -10.47
N LEU A 160 -18.57 5.92 -11.27
CA LEU A 160 -18.69 7.14 -12.08
C LEU A 160 -19.85 7.04 -13.08
N ASP A 161 -20.00 5.89 -13.74
CA ASP A 161 -21.05 5.65 -14.73
C ASP A 161 -22.45 5.70 -14.12
N LEU A 162 -22.63 5.14 -12.92
CA LEU A 162 -23.90 5.19 -12.18
C LEU A 162 -24.35 6.63 -11.87
N LYS A 163 -23.42 7.58 -11.70
CA LYS A 163 -23.73 8.97 -11.33
C LYS A 163 -23.70 9.93 -12.51
N LEU A 164 -22.83 9.70 -13.50
CA LEU A 164 -22.52 10.64 -14.58
C LEU A 164 -22.97 10.16 -15.95
N VAL A 165 -23.37 8.89 -16.09
CA VAL A 165 -23.77 8.24 -17.36
C VAL A 165 -22.69 8.44 -18.41
N LEU A 166 -21.59 7.70 -18.28
CA LEU A 166 -20.43 7.80 -19.15
C LEU A 166 -20.73 7.17 -20.51
N SER A 167 -20.29 7.82 -21.59
CA SER A 167 -20.27 7.15 -22.90
C SER A 167 -19.19 6.07 -22.95
N THR A 168 -19.35 5.08 -23.84
CA THR A 168 -18.36 4.02 -24.06
C THR A 168 -16.96 4.57 -24.32
N GLU A 169 -16.85 5.64 -25.11
CA GLU A 169 -15.57 6.29 -25.43
C GLU A 169 -14.95 6.99 -24.22
N GLN A 170 -15.74 7.64 -23.37
CA GLN A 170 -15.23 8.23 -22.13
C GLN A 170 -14.72 7.15 -21.18
N ARG A 171 -15.49 6.07 -21.02
CA ARG A 171 -15.14 4.94 -20.16
C ARG A 171 -13.82 4.29 -20.60
N LYS A 172 -13.63 4.11 -21.91
CA LYS A 172 -12.37 3.59 -22.47
C LYS A 172 -11.18 4.53 -22.19
N ARG A 173 -11.30 5.83 -22.47
CA ARG A 173 -10.22 6.80 -22.23
C ARG A 173 -9.87 6.92 -20.75
N LEU A 174 -10.88 6.96 -19.88
CA LEU A 174 -10.68 6.96 -18.43
C LEU A 174 -9.96 5.69 -17.99
N HIS A 175 -10.37 4.51 -18.45
CA HIS A 175 -9.68 3.26 -18.13
C HIS A 175 -8.19 3.31 -18.49
N GLU A 176 -7.86 3.63 -19.74
CA GLU A 176 -6.48 3.71 -20.22
C GLU A 176 -5.66 4.72 -19.40
N LYS A 177 -6.24 5.88 -19.09
CA LYS A 177 -5.57 6.95 -18.36
C LYS A 177 -5.35 6.60 -16.88
N LEU A 178 -6.35 6.00 -16.22
CA LEU A 178 -6.26 5.57 -14.83
C LEU A 178 -5.22 4.46 -14.67
N MET A 179 -5.24 3.43 -15.53
CA MET A 179 -4.24 2.34 -15.50
C MET A 179 -2.82 2.84 -15.76
N ALA A 180 -2.65 3.85 -16.62
CA ALA A 180 -1.34 4.40 -16.95
C ALA A 180 -0.78 5.34 -15.86
N GLN A 181 -1.64 6.15 -15.22
CA GLN A 181 -1.18 7.29 -14.42
C GLN A 181 -1.47 7.17 -12.93
N TRP A 182 -2.43 6.35 -12.51
CA TRP A 182 -2.78 6.18 -11.10
C TRP A 182 -2.23 4.86 -10.54
N GLN A 183 -0.94 4.87 -10.22
CA GLN A 183 -0.22 3.69 -9.74
C GLN A 183 -0.63 3.27 -8.32
N ASP A 184 -1.07 4.23 -7.49
CA ASP A 184 -1.42 4.01 -6.09
C ASP A 184 -2.87 3.51 -5.89
N LEU A 185 -3.61 3.26 -6.97
CA LEU A 185 -4.98 2.74 -6.86
C LEU A 185 -4.93 1.25 -6.46
N ASP A 186 -5.54 0.94 -5.32
CA ASP A 186 -5.74 -0.42 -4.83
C ASP A 186 -7.22 -0.68 -4.51
N LEU A 187 -7.59 -1.95 -4.33
CA LEU A 187 -8.97 -2.33 -4.02
C LEU A 187 -9.46 -1.78 -2.67
N HIS A 188 -8.57 -1.58 -1.70
CA HIS A 188 -8.95 -1.17 -0.35
C HIS A 188 -9.30 0.31 -0.30
N ILE A 189 -8.73 1.14 -1.18
CA ILE A 189 -9.16 2.54 -1.38
C ILE A 189 -10.65 2.61 -1.72
N LEU A 190 -11.22 1.55 -2.30
CA LEU A 190 -12.62 1.49 -2.72
C LEU A 190 -13.56 0.88 -1.66
N ASP A 191 -13.03 0.28 -0.58
CA ASP A 191 -13.85 -0.38 0.43
C ASP A 191 -14.80 0.61 1.14
N SER A 192 -14.39 1.86 1.34
CA SER A 192 -15.27 2.91 1.87
C SER A 192 -16.46 3.19 0.94
N SER A 193 -16.20 3.25 -0.37
CA SER A 193 -17.21 3.53 -1.40
C SER A 193 -18.19 2.38 -1.60
N ILE A 194 -17.84 1.16 -1.16
CA ILE A 194 -18.79 0.03 -1.11
C ILE A 194 -19.86 0.30 -0.05
N MET A 195 -19.48 0.87 1.10
CA MET A 195 -20.38 1.13 2.23
C MET A 195 -21.22 2.38 2.01
N ASP A 196 -20.67 3.42 1.39
CA ASP A 196 -21.39 4.62 0.98
C ASP A 196 -21.32 4.84 -0.53
N GLN A 197 -22.38 4.45 -1.24
CA GLN A 197 -22.50 4.64 -2.69
C GLN A 197 -22.64 6.12 -3.11
N ASN A 198 -22.75 7.05 -2.16
CA ASN A 198 -22.72 8.49 -2.43
C ASN A 198 -21.32 9.08 -2.27
N ASP A 199 -20.40 8.36 -1.63
CA ASP A 199 -19.01 8.78 -1.55
C ASP A 199 -18.26 8.38 -2.83
N PHE A 200 -17.38 9.27 -3.30
CA PHE A 200 -16.47 8.98 -4.39
C PHE A 200 -15.09 8.72 -3.79
N PRO A 201 -14.40 7.64 -4.21
CA PRO A 201 -13.04 7.43 -3.75
C PRO A 201 -12.18 8.63 -4.17
N PRO A 202 -11.09 8.91 -3.44
CA PRO A 202 -10.25 10.10 -3.63
C PRO A 202 -9.46 10.01 -4.95
N ALA A 203 -10.16 10.23 -6.06
CA ALA A 203 -9.62 10.11 -7.39
C ALA A 203 -8.99 11.42 -7.87
N PRO A 204 -7.81 11.38 -8.51
CA PRO A 204 -7.16 12.61 -8.94
C PRO A 204 -7.95 13.32 -10.04
N ASP A 205 -8.36 14.56 -9.75
CA ASP A 205 -9.17 15.37 -10.67
C ASP A 205 -8.57 15.55 -12.05
N HIS A 206 -7.25 15.71 -12.11
CA HIS A 206 -6.53 15.89 -13.36
C HIS A 206 -6.62 14.67 -14.29
N LEU A 207 -6.96 13.49 -13.76
CA LEU A 207 -7.20 12.29 -14.55
C LEU A 207 -8.65 12.25 -15.05
N ILE A 208 -9.62 12.55 -14.18
CA ILE A 208 -11.05 12.38 -14.47
C ILE A 208 -11.65 13.56 -15.23
N ILE A 209 -11.53 14.78 -14.69
CA ILE A 209 -12.25 15.97 -15.18
C ILE A 209 -12.07 16.22 -16.69
N PRO A 210 -10.86 16.09 -17.27
CA PRO A 210 -10.66 16.34 -18.70
C PRO A 210 -11.43 15.38 -19.63
N GLU A 211 -11.85 14.22 -19.13
CA GLU A 211 -12.63 13.24 -19.92
C GLU A 211 -14.14 13.45 -19.82
N LEU A 212 -14.59 14.35 -18.95
CA LEU A 212 -16.00 14.65 -18.69
C LEU A 212 -16.46 15.88 -19.48
N ASN A 213 -17.74 15.89 -19.88
CA ASN A 213 -18.36 17.10 -20.43
C ASN A 213 -18.78 18.09 -19.31
N ASP A 214 -19.10 19.33 -19.68
CA ASP A 214 -19.44 20.40 -18.74
C ASP A 214 -20.56 20.03 -17.76
N SER A 215 -21.58 19.29 -18.20
CA SER A 215 -22.70 18.86 -17.35
C SER A 215 -22.23 17.83 -16.31
N GLN A 216 -21.43 16.85 -16.73
CA GLN A 216 -20.87 15.83 -15.84
C GLN A 216 -19.88 16.43 -14.83
N GLN A 217 -19.05 17.39 -15.25
CA GLN A 217 -18.14 18.09 -14.34
C GLN A 217 -18.89 18.82 -13.22
N LYS A 218 -19.99 19.52 -13.56
CA LYS A 218 -20.84 20.18 -12.57
C LYS A 218 -21.47 19.20 -11.59
N LEU A 219 -21.94 18.05 -12.07
CA LEU A 219 -22.49 16.99 -11.22
C LEU A 219 -21.42 16.41 -10.28
N LEU A 220 -20.20 16.19 -10.78
CA LEU A 220 -19.09 15.68 -9.98
C LEU A 220 -18.68 16.67 -8.88
N VAL A 221 -18.60 17.96 -9.19
CA VAL A 221 -18.26 19.02 -8.20
C VAL A 221 -19.37 19.20 -7.15
N ALA A 222 -20.63 18.95 -7.53
CA ALA A 222 -21.75 19.02 -6.60
C ALA A 222 -21.79 17.86 -5.60
N GLN A 223 -21.06 16.77 -5.85
CA GLN A 223 -20.91 15.67 -4.89
C GLN A 223 -19.77 16.01 -3.93
N THR A 224 -20.06 16.05 -2.64
CA THR A 224 -19.06 16.24 -1.59
C THR A 224 -18.10 15.06 -1.60
N ARG A 225 -16.81 15.34 -1.66
CA ARG A 225 -15.75 14.35 -1.44
C ARG A 225 -15.36 14.44 0.02
N ASP A 226 -16.09 13.73 0.85
CA ASP A 226 -15.72 13.61 2.25
C ASP A 226 -14.53 12.65 2.37
N SER A 227 -13.83 12.69 3.50
CA SER A 227 -12.69 11.82 3.74
C SER A 227 -13.15 10.36 3.79
N THR A 228 -12.54 9.52 2.94
CA THR A 228 -12.77 8.08 2.91
C THR A 228 -12.13 7.40 4.13
N HIS A 229 -12.94 6.66 4.89
CA HIS A 229 -12.49 5.77 5.97
C HIS A 229 -12.60 4.32 5.50
N VAL A 230 -11.48 3.60 5.48
CA VAL A 230 -11.44 2.19 5.10
C VAL A 230 -11.49 1.35 6.36
N TYR A 231 -12.54 0.54 6.52
CA TYR A 231 -12.67 -0.36 7.67
C TYR A 231 -12.08 -1.72 7.36
N ILE A 232 -11.15 -2.18 8.18
CA ILE A 232 -10.62 -3.55 8.14
C ILE A 232 -11.48 -4.38 9.09
N GLY A 233 -12.37 -5.19 8.51
CA GLY A 233 -13.40 -5.91 9.24
C GLY A 233 -12.86 -6.82 10.35
N GLU A 234 -13.64 -6.92 11.43
CA GLU A 234 -13.54 -7.97 12.46
C GLU A 234 -14.14 -9.26 11.90
N ASP A 235 -13.53 -9.84 10.86
CA ASP A 235 -14.03 -11.11 10.35
C ASP A 235 -13.65 -12.22 11.33
N GLU A 236 -14.57 -12.55 12.23
CA GLU A 236 -14.42 -13.58 13.27
C GLU A 236 -14.01 -14.93 12.66
N LEU A 237 -14.39 -15.16 11.40
CA LEU A 237 -14.01 -16.35 10.63
C LEU A 237 -12.51 -16.42 10.36
N LEU A 238 -11.86 -15.29 10.06
CA LEU A 238 -10.40 -15.24 9.82
C LEU A 238 -9.60 -15.49 11.10
N ASN A 239 -10.17 -15.20 12.27
CA ASN A 239 -9.54 -15.45 13.56
C ASN A 239 -9.66 -16.91 14.02
N SER A 240 -10.56 -17.68 13.40
CA SER A 240 -10.84 -19.08 13.79
C SER A 240 -9.96 -20.12 13.10
N VAL A 241 -9.23 -19.73 12.05
CA VAL A 241 -8.37 -20.65 11.28
C VAL A 241 -6.95 -20.61 11.87
N GLU A 242 -6.47 -21.76 12.39
CA GLU A 242 -5.06 -21.92 12.77
C GLU A 242 -4.16 -21.55 11.60
N GLY A 243 -3.37 -20.49 11.76
CA GLY A 243 -2.51 -19.98 10.71
C GLY A 243 -1.04 -20.21 10.99
N TRP A 244 -0.19 -19.79 10.05
CA TRP A 244 1.26 -19.94 10.14
C TRP A 244 1.84 -19.35 11.42
N LEU A 245 1.34 -18.19 11.85
CA LEU A 245 1.83 -17.52 13.04
C LEU A 245 1.35 -18.16 14.37
N ASP A 246 0.49 -19.19 14.33
CA ASP A 246 0.05 -19.97 15.50
C ASP A 246 0.96 -21.16 15.82
N GLN A 247 1.70 -21.65 14.83
CA GLN A 247 2.62 -22.81 14.92
C GLN A 247 3.95 -22.44 15.58
#